data_AF-A0A4R4SAN5-F1
#
_entry.id   AF-A0A4R4SAN5-F1
#
_cell.length_a   1.000
_cell.length_b   1.000
_cell.length_c   1.000
_cell.angle_alpha   90.00
_cell.angle_beta   90.00
_cell.angle_gamma   90.00
#
_symmetry.space_group_name_H-M   'P 1'
#
loop_
_entity.id
_entity.type
_entity.pdbx_description
1 polymer ?
#
loop_
_entity_poly.entity_id
_entity_poly.type
_entity_poly.pdbx_seq_one_letter_code
_entity_poly.pdbx_strand_id
1 'polypeptide(L)'
;MVEKVELVMRFHPVGGEDVSVLTTDFSGPDQALETIARALDERRSLVLTHARYNREATENALIVNLANVVSVRVATNDSETSGQYL
;
A
#
# COMPACT_ATOMS: atom_id res chain seq x y z
N MET A 1 22.77 2.36 -10.32
CA MET A 1 21.89 2.28 -9.14
C MET A 1 20.49 1.98 -9.65
N VAL A 2 19.78 1.00 -9.08
CA VAL A 2 18.41 0.71 -9.49
C VAL A 2 17.54 1.85 -8.97
N GLU A 3 16.92 2.59 -9.88
CA GLU A 3 15.94 3.61 -9.51
C GLU A 3 14.75 2.90 -8.87
N LYS A 4 14.57 3.08 -7.56
CA LYS A 4 13.44 2.50 -6.83
C LYS A 4 12.24 3.41 -7.05
N VAL A 5 11.16 2.84 -7.58
CA VAL A 5 9.89 3.56 -7.78
C VAL A 5 9.20 3.69 -6.43
N GLU A 6 8.93 4.92 -5.99
CA GLU A 6 8.08 5.16 -4.83
C GLU A 6 6.61 4.95 -5.24
N LEU A 7 5.93 4.06 -4.51
CA LEU A 7 4.52 3.76 -4.70
C LEU A 7 3.70 4.32 -3.54
N VAL A 8 2.54 4.86 -3.87
CA VAL A 8 1.50 5.27 -2.95
C VAL A 8 0.50 4.12 -2.82
N MET A 9 0.41 3.53 -1.64
CA MET A 9 -0.58 2.52 -1.28
C MET A 9 -1.64 3.15 -0.39
N ARG A 10 -2.89 3.18 -0.86
CA ARG A 10 -4.04 3.59 -0.04
C ARG A 10 -4.83 2.36 0.36
N PHE A 11 -4.90 2.11 1.66
CA PHE A 11 -5.69 1.05 2.26
C PHE A 11 -7.03 1.63 2.70
N HIS A 12 -8.11 0.99 2.29
CA HIS A 12 -9.48 1.32 2.67
C HIS A 12 -9.96 0.31 3.71
N PRO A 13 -9.80 0.58 5.01
CA PRO A 13 -10.19 -0.37 6.05
C PRO A 13 -11.71 -0.50 6.17
N VAL A 14 -12.17 -1.60 6.78
CA VAL A 14 -13.60 -1.82 7.10
C VAL A 14 -14.14 -0.73 8.05
N GLY A 15 -13.26 -0.10 8.83
CA GLY A 15 -13.61 1.06 9.65
C GLY A 15 -12.40 1.93 9.98
N GLY A 16 -12.66 3.20 10.30
CA GLY A 16 -11.63 4.22 10.50
C GLY A 16 -11.37 5.05 9.25
N GLU A 17 -10.27 5.79 9.25
CA GLU A 17 -9.83 6.61 8.11
C GLU A 17 -8.99 5.79 7.13
N ASP A 18 -9.03 6.17 5.85
CA ASP A 18 -8.13 5.65 4.84
C ASP A 18 -6.67 5.86 5.24
N VAL A 19 -5.85 4.83 5.05
CA VAL A 19 -4.43 4.87 5.40
C VAL A 19 -3.60 4.96 4.12
N SER A 20 -2.84 6.03 3.97
CA SER A 20 -1.92 6.22 2.84
C SER A 20 -0.48 5.98 3.27
N VAL A 21 0.19 5.06 2.58
CA VAL A 21 1.57 4.62 2.83
C VAL A 21 2.38 4.80 1.56
N LEU A 22 3.55 5.42 1.69
CA LEU A 22 4.57 5.47 0.65
C LEU A 22 5.52 4.27 0.86
N THR A 23 5.85 3.54 -0.20
CA THR A 23 6.79 2.40 -0.13
C THR A 23 7.69 2.29 -1.35
N THR A 24 8.91 1.79 -1.15
CA THR A 24 9.86 1.44 -2.23
C THR A 24 10.17 -0.07 -2.27
N ASP A 25 9.34 -0.89 -1.64
CA ASP A 25 9.52 -2.36 -1.57
C ASP A 25 9.31 -3.07 -2.91
N PHE A 26 8.72 -2.39 -3.89
CA PHE A 26 8.36 -2.96 -5.18
C PHE A 26 9.03 -2.23 -6.35
N SER A 27 9.28 -2.96 -7.44
CA SER A 27 9.80 -2.41 -8.69
C SER A 27 8.75 -1.63 -9.49
N GLY A 28 7.45 -1.82 -9.18
CA GLY A 28 6.36 -1.10 -9.82
C GLY A 28 4.97 -1.59 -9.39
N PRO A 29 3.89 -0.95 -9.91
CA PRO A 29 2.51 -1.24 -9.52
C PRO A 29 2.09 -2.69 -9.76
N ASP A 30 2.51 -3.31 -10.87
CA ASP A 30 2.11 -4.68 -11.22
C ASP A 30 2.63 -5.70 -10.19
N GLN A 31 3.90 -5.58 -9.80
CA GLN A 31 4.51 -6.44 -8.78
C GLN A 31 3.83 -6.24 -7.42
N ALA A 32 3.50 -5.00 -7.07
CA ALA A 32 2.78 -4.68 -5.84
C ALA A 32 1.39 -5.33 -5.84
N LEU A 33 0.64 -5.20 -6.94
CA LEU A 33 -0.70 -5.79 -7.09
C LEU A 33 -0.65 -7.32 -7.00
N GLU A 34 0.28 -7.97 -7.69
CA GLU A 34 0.47 -9.42 -7.62
C GLU A 34 0.78 -9.88 -6.18
N THR A 35 1.66 -9.16 -5.49
CA THR A 35 2.04 -9.47 -4.10
C THR A 35 0.86 -9.30 -3.13
N ILE A 36 0.09 -8.22 -3.28
CA ILE A 36 -1.09 -7.95 -2.45
C ILE A 36 -2.18 -8.99 -2.71
N ALA A 37 -2.46 -9.31 -3.98
CA ALA A 37 -3.43 -10.33 -4.37
C ALA A 37 -3.05 -11.69 -3.78
N ARG A 38 -1.77 -12.09 -3.91
CA ARG A 38 -1.28 -13.33 -3.31
C ARG A 38 -1.42 -13.33 -1.78
N ALA A 39 -1.13 -12.22 -1.11
CA ALA A 39 -1.30 -12.12 0.34
C ALA A 39 -2.78 -12.25 0.76
N LEU A 40 -3.71 -11.68 -0.02
CA LEU A 40 -5.15 -11.85 0.19
C LEU A 40 -5.57 -13.31 0.02
N ASP A 41 -5.19 -13.94 -1.09
CA ASP A 41 -5.56 -15.33 -1.42
C ASP A 41 -5.03 -16.32 -0.39
N GLU A 42 -3.79 -16.12 0.06
CA GLU A 42 -3.13 -16.94 1.07
C GLU A 42 -3.53 -16.57 2.51
N ARG A 43 -4.37 -15.54 2.69
CA ARG A 43 -4.75 -14.99 4.00
C ARG A 43 -3.54 -14.64 4.88
N ARG A 44 -2.49 -14.11 4.25
CA ARG A 44 -1.24 -13.67 4.89
C ARG A 44 -1.26 -12.16 5.10
N SER A 45 -0.50 -11.71 6.09
CA SER A 45 -0.22 -10.28 6.25
C SER A 45 0.64 -9.78 5.09
N LEU A 46 0.40 -8.53 4.69
CA LEU A 46 1.33 -7.79 3.82
C LEU A 46 2.44 -7.20 4.70
N VAL A 47 3.68 -7.42 4.32
CA VAL A 47 4.85 -6.86 5.01
C VAL A 47 5.52 -5.87 4.06
N LEU A 48 5.65 -4.63 4.51
CA LEU A 48 6.42 -3.59 3.85
C LEU A 48 7.65 -3.29 4.72
N THR A 49 8.84 -3.37 4.15
CA THR A 49 10.09 -3.16 4.89
C THR A 49 10.64 -1.76 4.72
N HIS A 50 10.25 -1.08 3.64
CA HIS A 50 10.66 0.26 3.28
C HIS A 50 9.42 1.13 3.07
N ALA A 51 8.71 1.46 4.16
CA ALA A 51 7.44 2.18 4.10
C ALA A 51 7.36 3.36 5.08
N ARG A 52 6.56 4.36 4.76
CA ARG A 52 6.25 5.48 5.67
C ARG A 52 4.84 5.95 5.47
N TYR A 53 4.20 6.45 6.52
CA TYR A 53 2.94 7.18 6.33
C TYR A 53 3.21 8.45 5.52
N ASN A 54 2.26 8.86 4.68
CA ASN A 54 2.44 9.99 3.75
C ASN A 54 2.88 11.30 4.44
N ARG A 55 2.52 11.49 5.72
CA ARG A 55 2.86 12.67 6.52
C ARG A 55 4.15 12.53 7.34
N GLU A 56 4.81 11.37 7.28
CA GLU A 56 6.00 11.08 8.08
C GLU A 56 7.28 11.17 7.24
N ALA A 57 8.35 11.71 7.83
CA ALA A 57 9.65 11.79 7.18
C ALA A 57 10.44 10.48 7.29
N THR A 58 10.17 9.68 8.31
CA THR A 58 10.96 8.49 8.67
C THR A 58 10.37 7.23 8.06
N GLU A 59 11.24 6.42 7.48
CA GLU A 59 10.93 5.09 6.97
C GLU A 59 10.89 4.06 8.10
N ASN A 60 9.91 3.17 8.04
CA ASN A 60 9.58 2.14 9.02
C ASN A 60 9.19 0.84 8.30
N ALA A 61 9.23 -0.27 9.05
CA ALA A 61 8.60 -1.51 8.62
C ALA A 61 7.12 -1.50 9.05
N LEU A 62 6.23 -1.92 8.15
CA LEU A 62 4.79 -2.01 8.37
C LEU A 62 4.29 -3.44 8.11
N ILE A 63 3.49 -3.97 9.02
CA ILE A 63 2.75 -5.22 8.82
C ILE A 63 1.27 -4.86 8.75
N VAL A 64 0.64 -5.16 7.62
CA VAL A 64 -0.79 -4.90 7.38
C VAL A 64 -1.56 -6.20 7.39
N ASN A 65 -2.57 -6.28 8.28
CA ASN A 65 -3.56 -7.34 8.24
C ASN A 65 -4.62 -6.99 7.18
N LEU A 66 -4.60 -7.71 6.06
CA LEU A 66 -5.52 -7.47 4.95
C LEU A 66 -6.95 -7.96 5.23
N ALA A 67 -7.20 -8.72 6.30
CA ALA A 67 -8.55 -9.19 6.64
C ALA A 67 -9.53 -8.06 7.02
N ASN A 68 -9.00 -6.90 7.43
CA ASN A 68 -9.80 -5.72 7.79
C ASN A 68 -9.72 -4.62 6.72
N VAL A 69 -9.31 -4.96 5.50
CA VAL A 69 -9.18 -4.04 4.37
C VAL A 69 -10.17 -4.42 3.29
N VAL A 70 -10.97 -3.45 2.84
CA VAL A 70 -11.98 -3.62 1.79
C VAL A 70 -11.34 -3.53 0.41
N SER A 71 -10.42 -2.59 0.22
CA SER A 71 -9.68 -2.42 -1.03
C SER A 71 -8.32 -1.77 -0.79
N VAL A 72 -7.39 -2.01 -1.73
CA VAL A 72 -6.07 -1.38 -1.75
C VAL A 72 -5.89 -0.72 -3.12
N ARG A 73 -5.60 0.58 -3.14
CA ARG A 73 -5.18 1.31 -4.34
C ARG A 73 -3.66 1.41 -4.37
N VAL A 74 -3.05 1.08 -5.50
CA VAL A 74 -1.62 1.29 -5.76
C VAL A 74 -1.49 2.33 -6.87
N ALA A 75 -0.70 3.37 -6.63
CA ALA A 75 -0.41 4.43 -7.61
C ALA A 75 1.06 4.85 -7.55
N THR A 76 1.60 5.40 -8.62
CA THR A 76 2.94 6.02 -8.64
C THR A 76 2.92 7.50 -8.22
N ASN A 77 1.72 8.07 -8.07
CA ASN A 77 1.49 9.45 -7.71
C ASN A 77 0.25 9.55 -6.81
N ASP A 78 0.32 10.39 -5.77
CA ASP A 78 -0.82 10.62 -4.88
C ASP A 78 -1.73 11.67 -5.53
N SER A 79 -2.63 11.21 -6.40
CA SER A 79 -3.80 11.98 -6.77
C SER A 79 -4.82 11.85 -5.63
N GLU A 80 -5.06 12.93 -4.88
CA GLU A 80 -6.11 13.00 -3.84
C GLU A 80 -7.50 12.68 -4.40
N THR A 81 -7.68 12.76 -5.72
CA THR A 81 -8.89 12.37 -6.46
C THR A 81 -8.96 10.84 -6.65
N SER A 82 -9.07 10.07 -5.58
CA SER A 82 -9.65 8.72 -5.66
C SER A 82 -11.16 8.83 -5.50
N GLY A 83 -11.87 8.82 -6.63
CA GLY A 83 -13.33 8.78 -6.67
C GLY A 83 -13.91 7.50 -6.08
N GLN A 84 -15.02 7.70 -5.37
CA GLN A 84 -16.09 6.78 -4.99
C GLN A 84 -15.97 5.35 -5.54
N TYR A 85 -15.53 4.44 -4.67
CA TYR A 85 -16.18 3.13 -4.64
C TYR A 85 -17.18 3.18 -3.49
N LEU A 86 -18.45 3.36 -3.89
CA LEU A 86 -19.69 3.64 -3.14
C LEU A 86 -19.94 5.11 -2.78
#